data_AF-A0AAX3EJU7-F1
#
_entry.id   AF-A0AAX3EJU7-F1
#
_cell.length_a   1.000
_cell.length_b   1.000
_cell.length_c   1.000
_cell.angle_alpha   90.00
_cell.angle_beta   90.00
_cell.angle_gamma   90.00
#
_symmetry.space_group_name_H-M   'P 1'
#
loop_
_entity.id
_entity.type
_entity.pdbx_description
1 polymer ?
#
loop_
_entity_poly.entity_id
_entity_poly.type
_entity_poly.pdbx_seq_one_letter_code
_entity_poly.pdbx_strand_id
1 'polypeptide(L)'
;MVAVAPERRLVADGIHAEMMPSANPDDDLSMHNRADPYWDELWAPGSQALWSTGHAVRARQNRGQVRKRARRLLDEAEAMRLLTANRGRTDRHGTWGVLQSWRTVTAEQLAALTGSRFVLDPDYSQIQASFALDLLDIGILANYAEGTPGMGRHTLYRPSSSDAFDRLIEPTLTGPEWLSVTAAQPWSAGGQYDRHNVLSTELALRAAEFLPIGAVLGEQLSSVDLLAGSGIGKKLPRPDNRRADGTLVRDDGMRIAFELTATASPSFEAKVRRWAELIAARPLETSGLTVVFIAAPHPDRARGRTSDPRHAIYKKMSQVLREFPGRGKDSPAARIGVAHWEEWFPDRHLMSEAFLNLRADFAINDAAGADKWAPRDLLGDYGFEPWHTFDATAILENSKLLAATPHWMRNGDHTHLIGSPMDRAGVEVPHPAPAKPHLTKGRPLGAAVGNGGDAKLPLRLRVDW
;
A
#
# COMPACT_ATOMS: atom_id res chain seq x y z
N MET A 1 -37.05 16.41 1.44
CA MET A 1 -36.87 15.42 0.35
C MET A 1 -35.74 14.47 0.74
N VAL A 2 -35.99 13.16 0.63
CA VAL A 2 -35.04 12.10 1.02
C VAL A 2 -34.00 11.95 -0.09
N ALA A 3 -32.71 12.06 0.24
CA ALA A 3 -31.65 11.69 -0.70
C ALA A 3 -31.74 10.17 -0.92
N VAL A 4 -32.03 9.76 -2.15
CA VAL A 4 -32.05 8.35 -2.57
C VAL A 4 -30.68 8.07 -3.18
N ALA A 5 -30.03 6.97 -2.79
CA ALA A 5 -28.79 6.57 -3.44
C ALA A 5 -29.12 6.06 -4.86
N PRO A 6 -28.22 6.22 -5.85
CA PRO A 6 -28.30 5.48 -7.10
C PRO A 6 -28.52 3.99 -6.83
N GLU A 7 -29.30 3.34 -7.68
CA GLU A 7 -29.43 1.89 -7.60
C GLU A 7 -28.05 1.25 -7.75
N ARG A 8 -27.85 0.14 -7.03
CA ARG A 8 -26.63 -0.66 -7.19
C ARG A 8 -26.56 -1.06 -8.65
N ARG A 9 -25.47 -0.68 -9.31
CA ARG A 9 -25.23 -1.12 -10.68
C ARG A 9 -25.21 -2.64 -10.66
N LEU A 10 -26.06 -3.27 -11.49
CA LEU A 10 -25.94 -4.69 -11.76
C LEU A 10 -24.51 -4.89 -12.24
N VAL A 11 -23.75 -5.69 -11.52
CA VAL A 11 -22.37 -5.97 -11.88
C VAL A 11 -22.46 -6.73 -13.21
N ALA A 12 -22.18 -6.04 -14.31
CA ALA A 12 -21.88 -6.71 -15.57
C ALA A 12 -20.66 -7.60 -15.31
N ASP A 13 -20.70 -8.84 -15.79
CA ASP A 13 -19.70 -9.89 -15.58
C ASP A 13 -18.29 -9.33 -15.38
N GLY A 14 -17.74 -9.48 -14.17
CA GLY A 14 -16.38 -9.06 -13.88
C GLY A 14 -15.38 -9.91 -14.65
N ILE A 15 -14.27 -9.32 -15.08
CA ILE A 15 -13.16 -10.05 -15.69
C ILE A 15 -12.30 -10.60 -14.55
N HIS A 16 -12.01 -11.90 -14.58
CA HIS A 16 -11.09 -12.50 -13.62
C HIS A 16 -9.67 -11.99 -13.86
N ALA A 17 -8.95 -11.64 -12.79
CA ALA A 17 -7.63 -11.02 -12.89
C ALA A 17 -6.58 -11.91 -13.58
N GLU A 18 -6.75 -13.24 -13.59
CA GLU A 18 -5.90 -14.17 -14.34
C GLU A 18 -6.00 -13.97 -15.88
N MET A 19 -7.10 -13.41 -16.36
CA MET A 19 -7.34 -13.18 -17.79
C MET A 19 -6.70 -11.87 -18.29
N MET A 20 -6.16 -11.06 -17.38
CA MET A 20 -5.52 -9.79 -17.69
C MET A 20 -4.03 -9.86 -17.31
N PRO A 21 -3.13 -9.29 -18.12
CA PRO A 21 -1.73 -9.22 -17.75
C PRO A 21 -1.56 -8.33 -16.51
N SER A 22 -0.98 -8.88 -15.45
CA SER A 22 -0.57 -8.10 -14.27
C SER A 22 0.79 -7.43 -14.54
N ALA A 23 0.94 -6.18 -14.11
CA ALA A 23 2.23 -5.50 -14.11
C ALA A 23 3.19 -6.02 -13.01
N ASN A 24 2.71 -6.79 -12.04
CA ASN A 24 3.58 -7.42 -11.06
C ASN A 24 4.37 -8.56 -11.73
N PRO A 25 5.72 -8.50 -11.77
CA PRO A 25 6.54 -9.51 -12.43
C PRO A 25 6.55 -10.86 -11.71
N ASP A 26 6.09 -10.89 -10.45
CA ASP A 26 5.96 -12.09 -9.65
C ASP A 26 4.51 -12.58 -9.66
N ASP A 27 4.23 -13.58 -10.51
CA ASP A 27 2.89 -14.12 -10.72
C ASP A 27 2.28 -14.72 -9.44
N ASP A 28 3.07 -15.41 -8.61
CA ASP A 28 2.63 -15.98 -7.33
C ASP A 28 2.17 -14.90 -6.33
N LEU A 29 2.67 -13.67 -6.53
CA LEU A 29 2.34 -12.50 -5.73
C LEU A 29 1.41 -11.53 -6.47
N SER A 30 0.82 -11.88 -7.61
CA SER A 30 -0.16 -11.04 -8.31
C SER A 30 -1.56 -11.16 -7.69
N MET A 31 -2.46 -10.22 -8.01
CA MET A 31 -3.82 -10.18 -7.46
C MET A 31 -4.56 -11.53 -7.54
N HIS A 32 -4.43 -12.29 -8.63
CA HIS A 32 -5.17 -13.53 -8.82
C HIS A 32 -4.62 -14.72 -8.01
N ASN A 33 -3.40 -14.60 -7.46
CA ASN A 33 -2.76 -15.65 -6.65
C ASN A 33 -2.62 -15.29 -5.16
N ARG A 34 -2.66 -14.01 -4.79
CA ARG A 34 -2.70 -13.57 -3.38
C ARG A 34 -4.08 -13.82 -2.76
N ALA A 35 -4.13 -13.90 -1.44
CA ALA A 35 -5.39 -13.89 -0.71
C ALA A 35 -6.16 -12.58 -0.98
N ASP A 36 -7.48 -12.68 -1.17
CA ASP A 36 -8.36 -11.52 -1.31
C ASP A 36 -8.83 -11.06 0.08
N PRO A 37 -8.32 -9.95 0.64
CA PRO A 37 -8.65 -9.55 1.99
C PRO A 37 -10.10 -9.12 2.21
N TYR A 38 -10.86 -8.87 1.13
CA TYR A 38 -12.28 -8.58 1.22
C TYR A 38 -13.12 -9.84 1.06
N TRP A 39 -12.85 -10.65 0.04
CA TRP A 39 -13.69 -11.80 -0.33
C TRP A 39 -13.31 -13.12 0.35
N ASP A 40 -12.06 -13.29 0.81
CA ASP A 40 -11.62 -14.49 1.53
C ASP A 40 -11.99 -14.47 3.03
N GLU A 41 -12.86 -13.53 3.45
CA GLU A 41 -13.38 -13.42 4.83
C GLU A 41 -12.27 -13.45 5.91
N LEU A 42 -11.12 -12.84 5.59
CA LEU A 42 -9.94 -12.82 6.48
C LEU A 42 -10.22 -12.17 7.86
N TRP A 43 -11.29 -11.39 7.94
CA TRP A 43 -11.71 -10.65 9.12
C TRP A 43 -13.13 -11.07 9.49
N ALA A 44 -13.43 -11.28 10.77
CA ALA A 44 -14.82 -11.21 11.25
C ALA A 44 -15.24 -9.74 11.49
N PRO A 45 -16.56 -9.47 11.54
CA PRO A 45 -17.08 -8.19 11.98
C PRO A 45 -16.51 -7.78 13.35
N GLY A 46 -15.81 -6.65 13.41
CA GLY A 46 -15.20 -6.13 14.64
C GLY A 46 -13.91 -6.85 15.09
N SER A 47 -13.43 -7.83 14.32
CA SER A 47 -12.17 -8.51 14.63
C SER A 47 -10.95 -7.61 14.40
N GLN A 48 -9.89 -7.91 15.14
CA GLN A 48 -8.54 -7.37 14.96
C GLN A 48 -7.57 -8.54 14.86
N ALA A 49 -6.37 -8.27 14.35
CA ALA A 49 -5.33 -9.29 14.36
C ALA A 49 -4.81 -9.53 15.78
N LEU A 50 -4.34 -10.76 16.02
CA LEU A 50 -3.68 -11.11 17.27
C LEU A 50 -2.19 -10.77 17.15
N TRP A 51 -1.80 -9.69 17.81
CA TRP A 51 -0.45 -9.14 17.72
C TRP A 51 0.48 -9.71 18.77
N SER A 52 1.67 -10.12 18.33
CA SER A 52 2.84 -10.33 19.17
C SER A 52 3.75 -9.12 19.04
N THR A 53 4.18 -8.54 20.16
CA THR A 53 5.20 -7.49 20.20
C THR A 53 6.50 -8.04 20.80
N GLY A 54 7.64 -7.52 20.37
CA GLY A 54 8.95 -7.98 20.87
C GLY A 54 9.04 -7.84 22.39
N HIS A 55 8.67 -6.68 22.92
CA HIS A 55 8.57 -6.42 24.37
C HIS A 55 7.73 -7.47 25.12
N ALA A 56 6.51 -7.76 24.66
CA ALA A 56 5.64 -8.72 25.35
C ALA A 56 6.20 -10.14 25.31
N VAL A 57 6.80 -10.55 24.19
CA VAL A 57 7.43 -11.88 24.06
C VAL A 57 8.63 -12.01 25.00
N ARG A 58 9.51 -11.00 25.06
CA ARG A 58 10.64 -10.98 26.01
C ARG A 58 10.15 -11.01 27.47
N ALA A 59 9.12 -10.25 27.82
CA ALA A 59 8.55 -10.24 29.17
C ALA A 59 7.94 -11.59 29.60
N ARG A 60 7.18 -12.25 28.71
CA ARG A 60 6.62 -13.58 28.96
C ARG A 60 7.70 -14.62 29.14
N GLN A 61 8.78 -14.54 28.35
CA GLN A 61 9.91 -15.44 28.47
C GLN A 61 10.65 -15.26 29.81
N ASN A 62 10.88 -14.01 30.25
CA ASN A 62 11.51 -13.74 31.55
C ASN A 62 10.70 -14.30 32.73
N ARG A 63 9.40 -14.52 32.54
CA ARG A 63 8.49 -15.17 33.49
C ARG A 63 8.38 -16.70 33.29
N GLY A 64 9.13 -17.28 32.36
CA GLY A 64 9.06 -18.71 32.03
C GLY A 64 7.79 -19.16 31.30
N GLN A 65 6.99 -18.23 30.77
CA GLN A 65 5.66 -18.51 30.19
C GLN A 65 5.71 -18.91 28.71
N VAL A 66 6.85 -18.73 28.04
CA VAL A 66 7.05 -19.06 26.62
C VAL A 66 8.41 -19.74 26.45
N ARG A 67 8.46 -20.84 25.69
CA ARG A 67 9.71 -21.52 25.33
C ARG A 67 10.54 -20.62 24.41
N LYS A 68 11.84 -20.45 24.70
CA LYS A 68 12.77 -19.66 23.87
C LYS A 68 12.80 -20.21 22.44
N ARG A 69 12.11 -19.56 21.49
CA ARG A 69 12.37 -19.77 20.06
C ARG A 69 13.63 -18.96 19.73
N ALA A 70 14.74 -19.65 19.43
CA ALA A 70 16.06 -19.04 19.29
C ALA A 70 16.10 -17.85 18.31
N ARG A 71 15.26 -17.87 17.27
CA ARG A 71 15.21 -16.81 16.24
C ARG A 71 14.43 -15.55 16.66
N ARG A 72 13.42 -15.66 17.54
CA ARG A 72 12.54 -14.52 17.94
C ARG A 72 13.12 -13.65 19.06
N LEU A 73 14.30 -14.01 19.54
CA LEU A 73 14.88 -13.55 20.79
C LEU A 73 16.39 -13.38 20.62
N LEU A 74 16.77 -12.77 19.49
CA LEU A 74 18.12 -12.28 19.27
C LEU A 74 18.41 -11.20 20.32
N ASP A 75 19.63 -11.17 20.84
CA ASP A 75 20.07 -10.01 21.59
C ASP A 75 20.26 -8.81 20.66
N GLU A 76 20.34 -7.61 21.25
CA GLU A 76 20.42 -6.36 20.50
C GLU A 76 21.66 -6.33 19.58
N ALA A 77 22.80 -6.85 20.05
CA ALA A 77 24.04 -6.85 19.27
C ALA A 77 23.95 -7.76 18.04
N GLU A 78 23.40 -8.96 18.19
CA GLU A 78 23.19 -9.91 17.11
C GLU A 78 22.14 -9.40 16.12
N ALA A 79 21.04 -8.82 16.60
CA ALA A 79 20.03 -8.22 15.75
C ALA A 79 20.60 -7.03 14.95
N MET A 80 21.34 -6.13 15.60
CA MET A 80 22.00 -5.01 14.93
C MET A 80 23.05 -5.47 13.92
N ARG A 81 23.80 -6.54 14.21
CA ARG A 81 24.73 -7.14 13.23
C ARG A 81 24.02 -7.61 11.97
N LEU A 82 22.81 -8.17 12.09
CA LEU A 82 22.00 -8.59 10.93
C LEU A 82 21.41 -7.41 10.15
N LEU A 83 20.94 -6.37 10.86
CA LEU A 83 20.31 -5.18 10.27
C LEU A 83 21.31 -4.15 9.73
N THR A 84 22.59 -4.23 10.09
CA THR A 84 23.64 -3.36 9.53
C THR A 84 24.46 -4.05 8.44
N ALA A 85 24.29 -5.36 8.25
CA ALA A 85 24.92 -6.08 7.16
C ALA A 85 24.39 -5.64 5.78
N ASN A 86 25.27 -5.68 4.77
CA ASN A 86 24.90 -5.44 3.37
C ASN A 86 23.99 -6.54 2.79
N ARG A 87 24.06 -7.77 3.33
CA ARG A 87 23.18 -8.86 2.90
C ARG A 87 21.73 -8.53 3.28
N GLY A 88 20.82 -8.55 2.31
CA GLY A 88 19.39 -8.28 2.53
C GLY A 88 19.07 -6.80 2.78
N ARG A 89 20.00 -5.87 2.46
CA ARG A 89 19.82 -4.42 2.65
C ARG A 89 18.58 -3.90 1.90
N THR A 90 18.43 -4.26 0.63
CA THR A 90 17.28 -3.88 -0.19
C THR A 90 15.96 -4.40 0.39
N ASP A 91 15.90 -5.69 0.77
CA ASP A 91 14.71 -6.30 1.37
C ASP A 91 14.30 -5.58 2.66
N ARG A 92 15.28 -5.28 3.52
CA ARG A 92 15.07 -4.63 4.80
C ARG A 92 14.59 -3.19 4.64
N HIS A 93 15.21 -2.40 3.77
CA HIS A 93 14.77 -1.03 3.49
C HIS A 93 13.39 -1.02 2.83
N GLY A 94 13.13 -1.95 1.90
CA GLY A 94 11.81 -2.22 1.35
C GLY A 94 10.78 -2.49 2.45
N THR A 95 11.13 -3.36 3.40
CA THR A 95 10.26 -3.72 4.51
C THR A 95 9.92 -2.52 5.37
N TRP A 96 10.92 -1.77 5.83
CA TRP A 96 10.67 -0.60 6.67
C TRP A 96 9.91 0.49 5.92
N GLY A 97 10.21 0.72 4.65
CA GLY A 97 9.50 1.71 3.83
C GLY A 97 8.02 1.35 3.65
N VAL A 98 7.73 0.10 3.32
CA VAL A 98 6.35 -0.39 3.21
C VAL A 98 5.61 -0.24 4.54
N LEU A 99 6.19 -0.69 5.66
CA LEU A 99 5.54 -0.60 6.98
C LEU A 99 5.34 0.85 7.44
N GLN A 100 6.28 1.73 7.14
CA GLN A 100 6.14 3.16 7.41
C GLN A 100 5.04 3.81 6.56
N SER A 101 4.89 3.39 5.30
CA SER A 101 3.93 3.99 4.38
C SER A 101 2.50 3.45 4.55
N TRP A 102 2.38 2.13 4.62
CA TRP A 102 1.11 1.38 4.57
C TRP A 102 0.65 0.86 5.93
N ARG A 103 1.48 1.02 6.98
CA ARG A 103 1.20 0.59 8.35
C ARG A 103 1.08 -0.92 8.47
N THR A 104 -0.14 -1.45 8.32
CA THR A 104 -0.44 -2.87 8.48
C THR A 104 -0.64 -3.52 7.12
N VAL A 105 0.18 -4.53 6.83
CA VAL A 105 0.14 -5.28 5.56
C VAL A 105 0.21 -6.77 5.84
N THR A 106 -0.35 -7.59 4.93
CA THR A 106 -0.06 -9.04 4.93
C THR A 106 1.34 -9.32 4.43
N ALA A 107 1.86 -10.51 4.72
CA ALA A 107 3.14 -10.95 4.19
C ALA A 107 3.16 -11.00 2.66
N GLU A 108 2.04 -11.36 2.02
CA GLU A 108 1.89 -11.34 0.56
C GLU A 108 1.92 -9.93 -0.01
N GLN A 109 1.24 -8.98 0.64
CA GLN A 109 1.25 -7.58 0.23
C GLN A 109 2.64 -6.96 0.40
N LEU A 110 3.33 -7.27 1.51
CA LEU A 110 4.70 -6.86 1.74
C LEU A 110 5.65 -7.44 0.68
N ALA A 111 5.50 -8.73 0.38
CA ALA A 111 6.29 -9.40 -0.65
C ALA A 111 6.02 -8.79 -2.04
N ALA A 112 4.76 -8.52 -2.38
CA ALA A 112 4.40 -7.89 -3.66
C ALA A 112 5.00 -6.49 -3.79
N LEU A 113 4.83 -5.63 -2.78
CA LEU A 113 5.38 -4.27 -2.80
C LEU A 113 6.91 -4.27 -2.91
N THR A 114 7.59 -5.14 -2.15
CA THR A 114 9.06 -5.15 -2.09
C THR A 114 9.73 -5.96 -3.19
N GLY A 115 9.04 -6.95 -3.77
CA GLY A 115 9.60 -7.98 -4.65
C GLY A 115 10.35 -9.09 -3.89
N SER A 116 10.28 -9.13 -2.55
CA SER A 116 11.06 -10.05 -1.73
C SER A 116 10.19 -11.17 -1.15
N ARG A 117 10.25 -12.37 -1.73
CA ARG A 117 9.53 -13.55 -1.21
C ARG A 117 10.01 -14.00 0.18
N PHE A 118 11.20 -13.56 0.62
CA PHE A 118 11.73 -13.95 1.93
C PHE A 118 10.85 -13.47 3.10
N VAL A 119 10.12 -12.36 2.92
CA VAL A 119 9.24 -11.80 3.96
C VAL A 119 7.96 -12.63 4.18
N LEU A 120 7.68 -13.62 3.32
CA LEU A 120 6.64 -14.62 3.51
C LEU A 120 6.96 -15.57 4.68
N ASP A 121 8.23 -15.74 5.00
CA ASP A 121 8.67 -16.49 6.19
C ASP A 121 8.84 -15.52 7.37
N PRO A 122 7.96 -15.56 8.39
CA PRO A 122 8.15 -14.73 9.57
C PRO A 122 9.46 -15.03 10.31
N ASP A 123 10.04 -16.22 10.13
CA ASP A 123 11.33 -16.60 10.73
C ASP A 123 12.55 -16.16 9.86
N TYR A 124 12.34 -15.40 8.78
CA TYR A 124 13.40 -14.76 8.01
C TYR A 124 14.23 -13.82 8.90
N SER A 125 15.56 -13.91 8.79
CA SER A 125 16.51 -13.23 9.68
C SER A 125 16.29 -11.72 9.83
N GLN A 126 15.92 -11.02 8.76
CA GLN A 126 15.70 -9.55 8.81
C GLN A 126 14.38 -9.20 9.52
N ILE A 127 13.33 -10.01 9.33
CA ILE A 127 12.05 -9.87 10.05
C ILE A 127 12.25 -10.16 11.53
N GLN A 128 12.98 -11.24 11.85
CA GLN A 128 13.27 -11.65 13.22
C GLN A 128 14.14 -10.63 13.96
N ALA A 129 15.17 -10.08 13.32
CA ALA A 129 15.98 -9.02 13.89
C ALA A 129 15.16 -7.73 14.08
N SER A 130 14.31 -7.37 13.12
CA SER A 130 13.42 -6.22 13.25
C SER A 130 12.42 -6.38 14.40
N PHE A 131 11.86 -7.58 14.55
CA PHE A 131 10.98 -7.92 15.67
C PHE A 131 11.72 -7.88 17.03
N ALA A 132 12.93 -8.43 17.09
CA ALA A 132 13.73 -8.49 18.31
C ALA A 132 14.09 -7.10 18.85
N LEU A 133 14.28 -6.12 17.96
CA LEU A 133 14.55 -4.72 18.28
C LEU A 133 13.30 -3.85 18.44
N ASP A 134 12.10 -4.42 18.43
CA ASP A 134 10.83 -3.68 18.46
C ASP A 134 10.70 -2.66 17.30
N LEU A 135 11.19 -2.99 16.10
CA LEU A 135 10.96 -2.18 14.89
C LEU A 135 9.61 -2.53 14.23
N LEU A 136 9.20 -3.80 14.34
CA LEU A 136 7.92 -4.29 13.85
C LEU A 136 7.26 -5.24 14.83
N ASP A 137 5.94 -5.35 14.73
CA ASP A 137 5.15 -6.38 15.39
C ASP A 137 4.73 -7.45 14.36
N ILE A 138 4.48 -8.67 14.83
CA ILE A 138 4.01 -9.79 14.00
C ILE A 138 2.61 -10.18 14.46
N GLY A 139 1.66 -10.17 13.52
CA GLY A 139 0.26 -10.48 13.76
C GLY A 139 -0.18 -11.75 13.04
N ILE A 140 -1.22 -12.39 13.58
CA ILE A 140 -1.97 -13.45 12.90
C ILE A 140 -3.45 -13.08 12.84
N LEU A 141 -4.13 -13.53 11.78
CA LEU A 141 -5.58 -13.36 11.66
C LEU A 141 -6.31 -14.28 12.66
N ALA A 142 -7.24 -13.72 13.43
CA ALA A 142 -7.91 -14.43 14.52
C ALA A 142 -8.82 -15.59 14.04
N ASN A 143 -9.32 -15.51 12.82
CA ASN A 143 -10.30 -16.46 12.27
C ASN A 143 -9.71 -17.43 11.24
N TYR A 144 -8.41 -17.35 10.97
CA TYR A 144 -7.82 -18.24 10.00
C TYR A 144 -7.61 -19.62 10.64
N ALA A 145 -8.44 -20.59 10.27
CA ALA A 145 -8.22 -21.98 10.62
C ALA A 145 -6.89 -22.43 10.00
N GLU A 146 -5.94 -22.87 10.84
CA GLU A 146 -4.54 -23.12 10.45
C GLU A 146 -4.43 -23.89 9.11
N GLY A 147 -3.71 -23.31 8.15
CA GLY A 147 -3.52 -23.87 6.81
C GLY A 147 -2.07 -23.80 6.34
N THR A 148 -1.45 -24.97 6.28
CA THR A 148 -0.15 -25.32 5.66
C THR A 148 1.14 -24.87 6.39
N PRO A 149 1.95 -25.81 6.93
CA PRO A 149 3.29 -25.51 7.43
C PRO A 149 4.20 -25.01 6.30
N GLY A 150 4.86 -23.86 6.48
CA GLY A 150 6.05 -23.49 5.70
C GLY A 150 6.03 -22.13 4.99
N MET A 151 4.87 -21.50 4.79
CA MET A 151 4.80 -20.11 4.30
C MET A 151 3.75 -19.33 5.10
N GLY A 152 4.18 -18.32 5.84
CA GLY A 152 3.31 -17.49 6.66
C GLY A 152 2.55 -16.45 5.83
N ARG A 153 1.90 -16.85 4.72
CA ARG A 153 1.19 -15.96 3.77
C ARG A 153 0.19 -15.04 4.47
N HIS A 154 -0.48 -15.56 5.50
CA HIS A 154 -1.48 -14.84 6.31
C HIS A 154 -0.90 -14.12 7.55
N THR A 155 0.42 -14.05 7.66
CA THR A 155 1.09 -13.25 8.69
C THR A 155 0.87 -11.77 8.36
N LEU A 156 0.65 -10.98 9.40
CA LEU A 156 0.56 -9.53 9.31
C LEU A 156 1.81 -8.89 9.91
N TYR A 157 2.23 -7.78 9.31
CA TYR A 157 3.32 -6.96 9.81
C TYR A 157 2.85 -5.53 9.99
N ARG A 158 3.34 -4.87 11.03
CA ARG A 158 3.13 -3.43 11.26
C ARG A 158 4.35 -2.81 11.96
N PRO A 159 4.59 -1.50 11.83
CA PRO A 159 5.60 -0.83 12.64
C PRO A 159 5.24 -0.96 14.12
N SER A 160 6.23 -1.24 14.97
CA SER A 160 6.01 -1.26 16.42
C SER A 160 5.94 0.16 16.97
N SER A 161 5.25 0.36 18.09
CA SER A 161 5.07 1.67 18.73
C SER A 161 6.26 2.14 19.57
N SER A 162 7.46 1.62 19.30
CA SER A 162 8.69 1.97 20.01
C SER A 162 9.44 3.11 19.30
N ASP A 163 10.44 3.67 19.98
CA ASP A 163 11.41 4.63 19.42
C ASP A 163 12.64 3.94 18.80
N ALA A 164 12.60 2.60 18.63
CA ALA A 164 13.77 1.84 18.22
C ALA A 164 14.27 2.22 16.82
N PHE A 165 13.38 2.66 15.92
CA PHE A 165 13.81 3.11 14.59
C PHE A 165 14.70 4.34 14.72
N ASP A 166 14.21 5.39 15.38
CA ASP A 166 14.93 6.67 15.56
C ASP A 166 16.22 6.47 16.37
N ARG A 167 16.19 5.58 17.38
CA ARG A 167 17.34 5.32 18.27
C ARG A 167 18.42 4.43 17.64
N LEU A 168 18.03 3.36 16.96
CA LEU A 168 18.94 2.29 16.53
C LEU A 168 19.18 2.26 15.03
N ILE A 169 18.19 2.62 14.21
CA ILE A 169 18.23 2.43 12.76
C ILE A 169 18.54 3.71 12.02
N GLU A 170 17.83 4.80 12.30
CA GLU A 170 18.03 6.10 11.66
C GLU A 170 19.52 6.55 11.66
N PRO A 171 20.29 6.43 12.77
CA PRO A 171 21.71 6.80 12.78
C PRO A 171 22.61 5.96 11.87
N THR A 172 22.11 4.80 11.42
CA THR A 172 22.85 3.88 10.53
C THR A 172 22.55 4.09 9.05
N LEU A 173 21.51 4.86 8.73
CA LEU A 173 21.09 5.13 7.36
C LEU A 173 21.89 6.29 6.76
N THR A 174 22.28 6.16 5.49
CA THR A 174 22.72 7.32 4.71
C THR A 174 21.52 8.21 4.36
N GLY A 175 21.74 9.50 4.08
CA GLY A 175 20.67 10.43 3.73
C GLY A 175 19.71 9.92 2.63
N PRO A 176 20.19 9.33 1.53
CA PRO A 176 19.30 8.76 0.51
C PRO A 176 18.55 7.51 0.96
N GLU A 177 19.10 6.72 1.87
CA GLU A 177 18.39 5.55 2.43
C GLU A 177 17.30 5.98 3.39
N TRP A 178 17.60 6.98 4.23
CA TRP A 178 16.60 7.61 5.06
C TRP A 178 15.47 8.20 4.21
N LEU A 179 15.78 8.90 3.11
CA LEU A 179 14.78 9.39 2.16
C LEU A 179 13.97 8.24 1.56
N SER A 180 14.62 7.17 1.09
CA SER A 180 13.94 6.04 0.45
C SER A 180 13.01 5.30 1.42
N VAL A 181 13.42 5.10 2.68
CA VAL A 181 12.65 4.39 3.71
C VAL A 181 11.53 5.28 4.27
N THR A 182 11.81 6.55 4.55
CA THR A 182 10.89 7.40 5.32
C THR A 182 10.12 8.41 4.47
N ALA A 183 10.49 8.57 3.20
CA ALA A 183 10.07 9.66 2.33
C ALA A 183 10.32 11.05 2.94
N ALA A 184 11.39 11.18 3.71
CA ALA A 184 11.73 12.35 4.50
C ALA A 184 10.63 12.78 5.51
N GLN A 185 9.85 11.82 6.00
CA GLN A 185 8.84 12.03 7.02
C GLN A 185 9.23 11.36 8.33
N PRO A 186 8.82 11.89 9.50
CA PRO A 186 9.08 11.24 10.78
C PRO A 186 8.54 9.80 10.82
N TRP A 187 9.33 8.90 11.41
CA TRP A 187 8.90 7.53 11.68
C TRP A 187 7.66 7.54 12.57
N SER A 188 6.69 6.68 12.29
CA SER A 188 5.46 6.65 13.07
C SER A 188 4.84 5.27 13.10
N ALA A 189 4.30 4.89 14.25
CA ALA A 189 3.48 3.70 14.41
C ALA A 189 1.97 4.01 14.47
N GLY A 190 1.56 5.25 14.21
CA GLY A 190 0.16 5.66 14.25
C GLY A 190 -0.69 5.05 13.13
N GLY A 191 -2.03 5.11 13.28
CA GLY A 191 -2.96 4.68 12.22
C GLY A 191 -3.15 3.17 12.08
N GLN A 192 -3.05 2.40 13.17
CA GLN A 192 -3.14 0.93 13.12
C GLN A 192 -4.60 0.43 13.07
N TYR A 193 -5.23 0.52 11.92
CA TYR A 193 -6.56 -0.03 11.65
C TYR A 193 -6.45 -1.26 10.74
N ASP A 194 -6.15 -2.43 11.31
CA ASP A 194 -5.66 -3.61 10.59
C ASP A 194 -6.40 -3.93 9.27
N ARG A 195 -7.72 -4.18 9.33
CA ARG A 195 -8.54 -4.46 8.13
C ARG A 195 -8.46 -3.33 7.11
N HIS A 196 -8.55 -2.10 7.59
CA HIS A 196 -8.66 -0.92 6.76
C HIS A 196 -7.34 -0.63 6.03
N ASN A 197 -6.19 -0.79 6.70
CA ASN A 197 -4.87 -0.67 6.10
C ASN A 197 -4.61 -1.78 5.07
N VAL A 198 -5.00 -3.02 5.39
CA VAL A 198 -4.86 -4.16 4.47
C VAL A 198 -5.71 -3.97 3.22
N LEU A 199 -6.96 -3.52 3.34
CA LEU A 199 -7.81 -3.22 2.18
C LEU A 199 -7.28 -2.03 1.37
N SER A 200 -6.75 -1.00 2.02
CA SER A 200 -6.17 0.18 1.34
C SER A 200 -4.94 -0.19 0.53
N THR A 201 -4.08 -1.03 1.11
CA THR A 201 -2.91 -1.59 0.43
C THR A 201 -3.33 -2.47 -0.75
N GLU A 202 -4.36 -3.30 -0.57
CA GLU A 202 -4.85 -4.15 -1.65
C GLU A 202 -5.41 -3.35 -2.82
N LEU A 203 -6.22 -2.32 -2.55
CA LEU A 203 -6.72 -1.43 -3.60
C LEU A 203 -5.56 -0.81 -4.40
N ALA A 204 -4.52 -0.34 -3.71
CA ALA A 204 -3.36 0.26 -4.34
C ALA A 204 -2.55 -0.75 -5.17
N LEU A 205 -2.37 -1.98 -4.67
CA LEU A 205 -1.71 -3.05 -5.43
C LEU A 205 -2.50 -3.39 -6.71
N ARG A 206 -3.82 -3.57 -6.62
CA ARG A 206 -4.66 -3.83 -7.80
C ARG A 206 -4.56 -2.68 -8.80
N ALA A 207 -4.57 -1.45 -8.31
CA ALA A 207 -4.43 -0.27 -9.16
C ALA A 207 -3.06 -0.26 -9.86
N ALA A 208 -1.98 -0.52 -9.14
CA ALA A 208 -0.62 -0.59 -9.68
C ALA A 208 -0.37 -1.78 -10.62
N GLU A 209 -1.18 -2.84 -10.54
CA GLU A 209 -1.08 -4.01 -11.39
C GLU A 209 -1.82 -3.86 -12.71
N PHE A 210 -3.01 -3.22 -12.71
CA PHE A 210 -3.94 -3.29 -13.84
C PHE A 210 -4.38 -1.95 -14.42
N LEU A 211 -4.05 -0.82 -13.77
CA LEU A 211 -4.46 0.50 -14.24
C LEU A 211 -3.28 1.27 -14.85
N PRO A 212 -3.53 2.14 -15.84
CA PRO A 212 -2.54 3.07 -16.37
C PRO A 212 -2.34 4.23 -15.38
N ILE A 213 -1.66 3.95 -14.27
CA ILE A 213 -1.29 4.94 -13.25
C ILE A 213 0.22 4.97 -13.04
N GLY A 214 0.76 6.16 -12.82
CA GLY A 214 2.19 6.37 -12.69
C GLY A 214 2.73 6.09 -11.29
N ALA A 215 1.90 6.17 -10.25
CA ALA A 215 2.30 5.84 -8.88
C ALA A 215 1.12 5.47 -7.97
N VAL A 216 1.44 4.71 -6.91
CA VAL A 216 0.57 4.52 -5.73
C VAL A 216 1.33 4.87 -4.46
N LEU A 217 0.66 5.58 -3.55
CA LEU A 217 1.25 6.11 -2.33
C LEU A 217 0.40 5.71 -1.12
N GLY A 218 1.06 5.26 -0.05
CA GLY A 218 0.37 4.88 1.19
C GLY A 218 -0.05 6.08 2.04
N GLU A 219 -0.70 5.80 3.16
CA GLU A 219 -1.26 6.78 4.09
C GLU A 219 -0.23 7.84 4.50
N GLN A 220 1.02 7.45 4.81
CA GLN A 220 2.07 8.39 5.24
C GLN A 220 2.31 9.53 4.25
N LEU A 221 2.19 9.22 2.96
CA LEU A 221 2.44 10.15 1.85
C LEU A 221 1.15 10.84 1.36
N SER A 222 0.02 10.49 1.96
CA SER A 222 -1.30 10.98 1.59
C SER A 222 -1.83 12.02 2.59
N SER A 223 -0.93 12.77 3.24
CA SER A 223 -1.30 13.84 4.17
C SER A 223 -1.85 15.06 3.45
N VAL A 224 -2.71 15.82 4.12
CA VAL A 224 -3.26 17.06 3.58
C VAL A 224 -2.15 18.06 3.24
N ASP A 225 -1.08 18.11 4.04
CA ASP A 225 0.07 18.96 3.76
C ASP A 225 0.86 18.53 2.52
N LEU A 226 1.07 17.23 2.31
CA LEU A 226 1.74 16.76 1.10
C LEU A 226 0.86 16.92 -0.15
N LEU A 227 -0.44 16.68 -0.04
CA LEU A 227 -1.35 16.72 -1.19
C LEU A 227 -1.75 18.15 -1.61
N ALA A 228 -1.82 19.09 -0.67
CA ALA A 228 -2.40 20.42 -0.90
C ALA A 228 -1.68 21.58 -0.18
N GLY A 229 -0.62 21.28 0.57
CA GLY A 229 0.21 22.23 1.30
C GLY A 229 1.64 22.24 0.79
N SER A 230 2.59 21.96 1.68
CA SER A 230 4.02 22.03 1.40
C SER A 230 4.46 21.16 0.22
N GLY A 231 3.83 19.99 0.02
CA GLY A 231 4.17 19.07 -1.07
C GLY A 231 3.86 19.61 -2.47
N ILE A 232 3.06 20.66 -2.59
CA ILE A 232 2.81 21.40 -3.84
C ILE A 232 3.32 22.85 -3.77
N GLY A 233 4.24 23.15 -2.85
CA GLY A 233 4.82 24.48 -2.68
C GLY A 233 3.86 25.53 -2.13
N LYS A 234 2.76 25.12 -1.46
CA LYS A 234 1.75 26.04 -0.90
C LYS A 234 1.74 26.00 0.62
N LYS A 235 1.24 27.07 1.24
CA LYS A 235 0.96 27.10 2.68
C LYS A 235 -0.49 26.74 2.95
N LEU A 236 -0.73 25.81 3.86
CA LEU A 236 -2.07 25.58 4.39
C LEU A 236 -2.45 26.70 5.37
N PRO A 237 -3.71 27.15 5.37
CA PRO A 237 -4.19 28.15 6.34
C PRO A 237 -4.11 27.66 7.79
N ARG A 238 -4.24 26.34 7.98
CA ARG A 238 -4.13 25.65 9.28
C ARG A 238 -3.32 24.37 9.09
N PRO A 239 -2.37 24.05 9.98
CA PRO A 239 -1.70 22.76 9.97
C PRO A 239 -2.73 21.64 10.05
N ASP A 240 -2.61 20.66 9.16
CA ASP A 240 -3.50 19.50 9.10
C ASP A 240 -2.67 18.22 8.96
N ASN A 241 -2.54 17.49 10.07
CA ASN A 241 -1.76 16.25 10.13
C ASN A 241 -2.55 15.03 9.65
N ARG A 242 -3.79 15.22 9.19
CA ARG A 242 -4.65 14.13 8.71
C ARG A 242 -4.26 13.68 7.32
N ARG A 243 -4.67 12.47 7.00
CA ARG A 243 -4.20 11.71 5.85
C ARG A 243 -5.37 10.98 5.23
N ALA A 244 -5.36 10.87 3.90
CA ALA A 244 -6.15 9.87 3.21
C ALA A 244 -5.52 8.49 3.45
N ASP A 245 -6.29 7.44 3.18
CA ASP A 245 -5.85 6.07 3.42
C ASP A 245 -4.81 5.63 2.38
N GLY A 246 -4.84 6.26 1.21
CA GLY A 246 -3.80 6.21 0.19
C GLY A 246 -4.11 7.18 -0.96
N THR A 247 -3.21 7.23 -1.93
CA THR A 247 -3.35 8.08 -3.13
C THR A 247 -2.92 7.32 -4.38
N LEU A 248 -3.74 7.36 -5.41
CA LEU A 248 -3.38 6.94 -6.78
C LEU A 248 -2.95 8.17 -7.56
N VAL A 249 -1.90 8.06 -8.38
CA VAL A 249 -1.41 9.17 -9.20
C VAL A 249 -1.44 8.77 -10.67
N ARG A 250 -2.17 9.52 -11.48
CA ARG A 250 -2.21 9.36 -12.94
C ARG A 250 -0.90 9.78 -13.59
N ASP A 251 -0.69 9.37 -14.83
CA ASP A 251 0.49 9.74 -15.62
C ASP A 251 0.61 11.24 -15.88
N ASP A 252 -0.49 11.99 -15.80
CA ASP A 252 -0.52 13.46 -15.88
C ASP A 252 -0.29 14.17 -14.53
N GLY A 253 -0.07 13.42 -13.44
CA GLY A 253 0.18 13.96 -12.11
C GLY A 253 -1.08 14.31 -11.30
N MET A 254 -2.29 14.02 -11.82
CA MET A 254 -3.51 14.12 -11.02
C MET A 254 -3.47 13.09 -9.88
N ARG A 255 -3.75 13.55 -8.66
CA ARG A 255 -3.79 12.77 -7.43
C ARG A 255 -5.23 12.45 -7.06
N ILE A 256 -5.53 11.16 -6.96
CA ILE A 256 -6.80 10.61 -6.49
C ILE A 256 -6.56 10.06 -5.09
N ALA A 257 -6.79 10.90 -4.09
CA ALA A 257 -6.78 10.46 -2.70
C ALA A 257 -8.02 9.59 -2.43
N PHE A 258 -7.86 8.47 -1.73
CA PHE A 258 -8.99 7.60 -1.43
C PHE A 258 -9.17 7.37 0.07
N GLU A 259 -10.43 7.18 0.45
CA GLU A 259 -10.87 7.00 1.83
C GLU A 259 -11.81 5.80 1.92
N LEU A 260 -11.37 4.71 2.52
CA LEU A 260 -12.21 3.56 2.80
C LEU A 260 -13.18 3.86 3.95
N THR A 261 -14.43 3.49 3.76
CA THR A 261 -15.46 3.60 4.79
C THR A 261 -16.35 2.36 4.85
N ALA A 262 -16.62 1.88 6.06
CA ALA A 262 -17.58 0.79 6.25
C ALA A 262 -19.00 1.29 6.60
N THR A 263 -19.12 2.53 7.11
CA THR A 263 -20.38 3.10 7.61
C THR A 263 -20.43 4.62 7.49
N ALA A 264 -21.64 5.18 7.41
CA ALA A 264 -21.86 6.63 7.35
C ALA A 264 -21.93 7.26 8.76
N SER A 265 -20.86 7.13 9.54
CA SER A 265 -20.75 7.65 10.91
C SER A 265 -20.63 9.20 10.96
N PRO A 266 -20.68 9.83 12.16
CA PRO A 266 -20.30 11.23 12.32
C PRO A 266 -18.85 11.52 11.90
N SER A 267 -17.93 10.57 12.09
CA SER A 267 -16.54 10.73 11.65
C SER A 267 -16.41 10.76 10.13
N PHE A 268 -17.23 9.99 9.40
CA PHE A 268 -17.34 10.08 7.95
C PHE A 268 -17.76 11.49 7.50
N GLU A 269 -18.81 12.04 8.08
CA GLU A 269 -19.29 13.39 7.75
C GLU A 269 -18.20 14.46 8.00
N ALA A 270 -17.49 14.35 9.12
CA ALA A 270 -16.35 15.20 9.41
C ALA A 270 -15.21 15.03 8.39
N LYS A 271 -14.92 13.82 7.91
CA LYS A 271 -13.93 13.58 6.82
C LYS A 271 -14.38 14.29 5.54
N VAL A 272 -15.62 14.11 5.08
CA VAL A 272 -16.14 14.76 3.85
C VAL A 272 -16.04 16.28 3.97
N ARG A 273 -16.45 16.86 5.09
CA ARG A 273 -16.44 18.31 5.32
C ARG A 273 -15.06 18.91 5.17
N ARG A 274 -14.05 18.24 5.71
CA ARG A 274 -12.66 18.68 5.67
C ARG A 274 -12.08 18.62 4.27
N TRP A 275 -12.35 17.54 3.53
CA TRP A 275 -11.96 17.46 2.12
C TRP A 275 -12.65 18.53 1.29
N ALA A 276 -13.93 18.83 1.57
CA ALA A 276 -14.67 19.89 0.89
C ALA A 276 -14.10 21.28 1.18
N GLU A 277 -13.76 21.58 2.44
CA GLU A 277 -13.04 22.80 2.84
C GLU A 277 -11.72 22.96 2.09
N LEU A 278 -10.93 21.89 2.02
CA LEU A 278 -9.63 21.88 1.35
C LEU A 278 -9.77 22.10 -0.16
N ILE A 279 -10.64 21.34 -0.81
CA ILE A 279 -10.86 21.40 -2.26
C ILE A 279 -11.42 22.77 -2.65
N ALA A 280 -12.34 23.34 -1.87
CA ALA A 280 -12.86 24.68 -2.12
C ALA A 280 -11.75 25.76 -2.07
N ALA A 281 -10.70 25.54 -1.29
CA ALA A 281 -9.55 26.46 -1.16
C ALA A 281 -8.40 26.17 -2.15
N ARG A 282 -8.54 25.16 -3.01
CA ARG A 282 -7.45 24.64 -3.85
C ARG A 282 -7.94 24.32 -5.26
N PRO A 283 -7.76 25.22 -6.24
CA PRO A 283 -8.12 24.96 -7.64
C PRO A 283 -7.49 23.68 -8.17
N LEU A 284 -8.18 22.96 -9.05
CA LEU A 284 -7.75 21.68 -9.59
C LEU A 284 -6.45 21.83 -10.36
N GLU A 285 -6.36 22.82 -11.26
CA GLU A 285 -5.16 23.11 -12.07
C GLU A 285 -3.88 23.32 -11.24
N THR A 286 -3.96 23.74 -9.99
CA THR A 286 -2.79 24.03 -9.13
C THR A 286 -2.68 23.09 -7.93
N SER A 287 -3.53 22.08 -7.84
CA SER A 287 -3.49 21.08 -6.76
C SER A 287 -3.63 19.65 -7.26
N GLY A 288 -4.16 19.42 -8.46
CA GLY A 288 -4.42 18.12 -9.08
C GLY A 288 -5.20 17.14 -8.21
N LEU A 289 -5.90 17.59 -7.17
CA LEU A 289 -6.42 16.71 -6.12
C LEU A 289 -7.90 16.35 -6.32
N THR A 290 -8.21 15.07 -6.36
CA THR A 290 -9.58 14.54 -6.32
C THR A 290 -9.65 13.54 -5.16
N VAL A 291 -10.82 13.41 -4.54
CA VAL A 291 -11.03 12.51 -3.40
C VAL A 291 -12.14 11.52 -3.73
N VAL A 292 -11.91 10.24 -3.48
CA VAL A 292 -12.92 9.19 -3.64
C VAL A 292 -13.14 8.47 -2.32
N PHE A 293 -14.36 8.51 -1.82
CA PHE A 293 -14.77 7.68 -0.69
C PHE A 293 -15.24 6.32 -1.20
N ILE A 294 -14.61 5.25 -0.74
CA ILE A 294 -14.90 3.90 -1.20
C ILE A 294 -15.61 3.16 -0.07
N ALA A 295 -16.87 2.80 -0.29
CA ALA A 295 -17.60 2.02 0.70
C ALA A 295 -17.18 0.54 0.61
N ALA A 296 -16.56 0.05 1.67
CA ALA A 296 -16.11 -1.34 1.84
C ALA A 296 -16.73 -1.94 3.12
N PRO A 297 -18.06 -2.18 3.15
CA PRO A 297 -18.71 -2.87 4.26
C PRO A 297 -18.15 -4.28 4.46
N HIS A 298 -18.51 -4.95 5.55
CA HIS A 298 -18.13 -6.35 5.74
C HIS A 298 -18.94 -7.26 4.80
N PRO A 299 -18.33 -8.26 4.12
CA PRO A 299 -19.06 -9.18 3.24
C PRO A 299 -20.18 -9.95 3.98
N ASP A 300 -19.94 -10.41 5.20
CA ASP A 300 -20.92 -11.13 6.05
C ASP A 300 -22.12 -10.28 6.51
N ARG A 301 -22.13 -8.98 6.22
CA ARG A 301 -23.24 -8.14 6.64
C ARG A 301 -24.50 -8.58 5.89
N ALA A 302 -25.55 -8.96 6.63
CA ALA A 302 -26.81 -9.42 6.04
C ALA A 302 -27.30 -8.46 4.95
N ARG A 303 -27.44 -8.96 3.70
CA ARG A 303 -27.71 -8.18 2.47
C ARG A 303 -29.14 -7.58 2.38
N GLY A 304 -29.80 -7.33 3.52
CA GLY A 304 -31.11 -6.67 3.55
C GLY A 304 -31.02 -5.15 3.32
N ARG A 305 -32.00 -4.55 2.64
CA ARG A 305 -32.06 -3.11 2.30
C ARG A 305 -31.78 -2.14 3.46
N THR A 306 -32.02 -2.55 4.71
CA THR A 306 -31.85 -1.72 5.92
C THR A 306 -30.41 -1.64 6.45
N SER A 307 -29.50 -2.53 6.02
CA SER A 307 -28.12 -2.62 6.53
C SER A 307 -27.07 -2.01 5.58
N ASP A 308 -27.46 -1.69 4.34
CA ASP A 308 -26.58 -1.14 3.31
C ASP A 308 -26.22 0.33 3.62
N PRO A 309 -24.92 0.65 3.85
CA PRO A 309 -24.50 2.00 4.21
C PRO A 309 -24.65 3.01 3.06
N ARG A 310 -24.89 2.57 1.81
CA ARG A 310 -25.02 3.42 0.62
C ARG A 310 -25.90 4.64 0.83
N HIS A 311 -27.18 4.42 1.14
CA HIS A 311 -28.14 5.50 1.31
C HIS A 311 -27.67 6.54 2.34
N ALA A 312 -27.09 6.08 3.44
CA ALA A 312 -26.59 6.96 4.50
C ALA A 312 -25.33 7.73 4.07
N ILE A 313 -24.40 7.09 3.33
CA ILE A 313 -23.19 7.70 2.77
C ILE A 313 -23.57 8.84 1.81
N TYR A 314 -24.40 8.53 0.80
CA TYR A 314 -24.86 9.49 -0.20
C TYR A 314 -25.62 10.65 0.44
N LYS A 315 -26.51 10.37 1.39
CA LYS A 315 -27.26 11.41 2.12
C LYS A 315 -26.34 12.36 2.88
N LYS A 316 -25.40 11.84 3.68
CA LYS A 316 -24.46 12.65 4.48
C LYS A 316 -23.49 13.43 3.60
N MET A 317 -22.94 12.81 2.56
CA MET A 317 -22.07 13.49 1.61
C MET A 317 -22.81 14.64 0.91
N SER A 318 -24.03 14.41 0.43
CA SER A 318 -24.87 15.44 -0.20
C SER A 318 -25.26 16.58 0.76
N GLN A 319 -25.41 16.30 2.06
CA GLN A 319 -25.61 17.34 3.09
C GLN A 319 -24.38 18.24 3.19
N VAL A 320 -23.21 17.65 3.37
CA VAL A 320 -21.95 18.39 3.52
C VAL A 320 -21.60 19.18 2.26
N LEU A 321 -21.69 18.57 1.07
CA LEU A 321 -21.32 19.23 -0.19
C LEU A 321 -22.19 20.46 -0.50
N ARG A 322 -23.41 20.55 0.03
CA ARG A 322 -24.25 21.75 -0.10
C ARG A 322 -23.72 22.95 0.69
N GLU A 323 -22.90 22.72 1.69
CA GLU A 323 -22.30 23.76 2.52
C GLU A 323 -21.05 24.38 1.85
N PHE A 324 -20.53 23.74 0.81
CA PHE A 324 -19.38 24.20 0.03
C PHE A 324 -19.73 24.34 -1.45
N PRO A 325 -20.55 25.36 -1.81
CA PRO A 325 -20.92 25.59 -3.21
C PRO A 325 -19.69 25.97 -4.04
N GLY A 326 -19.67 25.53 -5.30
CA GLY A 326 -18.64 25.88 -6.27
C GLY A 326 -19.19 25.78 -7.69
N ARG A 327 -18.41 26.21 -8.68
CA ARG A 327 -18.79 26.14 -10.10
C ARG A 327 -17.85 25.22 -10.87
N GLY A 328 -18.41 24.45 -11.80
CA GLY A 328 -17.63 23.63 -12.72
C GLY A 328 -16.71 22.61 -12.04
N LYS A 329 -15.54 22.41 -12.65
CA LYS A 329 -14.55 21.39 -12.26
C LYS A 329 -13.90 21.64 -10.89
N ASP A 330 -13.90 22.87 -10.40
CA ASP A 330 -13.31 23.22 -9.11
C ASP A 330 -14.26 23.02 -7.91
N SER A 331 -15.54 22.75 -8.17
CA SER A 331 -16.49 22.52 -7.09
C SER A 331 -16.14 21.25 -6.30
N PRO A 332 -16.29 21.24 -4.95
CA PRO A 332 -16.17 20.01 -4.17
C PRO A 332 -17.06 18.88 -4.68
N ALA A 333 -18.26 19.20 -5.17
CA ALA A 333 -19.17 18.21 -5.75
C ALA A 333 -18.65 17.54 -7.03
N ALA A 334 -17.77 18.21 -7.78
CA ALA A 334 -17.12 17.67 -8.98
C ALA A 334 -15.81 16.91 -8.70
N ARG A 335 -15.29 16.98 -7.46
CA ARG A 335 -13.98 16.45 -7.05
C ARG A 335 -14.01 15.53 -5.83
N ILE A 336 -15.17 15.38 -5.19
CA ILE A 336 -15.40 14.39 -4.13
C ILE A 336 -16.43 13.40 -4.65
N GLY A 337 -15.97 12.20 -4.95
CA GLY A 337 -16.78 11.10 -5.45
C GLY A 337 -17.00 10.01 -4.40
N VAL A 338 -17.94 9.12 -4.69
CA VAL A 338 -18.17 7.88 -3.94
C VAL A 338 -18.12 6.68 -4.88
N ALA A 339 -17.45 5.61 -4.44
CA ALA A 339 -17.43 4.33 -5.11
C ALA A 339 -17.74 3.20 -4.12
N HIS A 340 -17.95 2.00 -4.62
CA HIS A 340 -18.22 0.81 -3.80
C HIS A 340 -17.20 -0.26 -4.11
N TRP A 341 -16.64 -0.88 -3.07
CA TRP A 341 -15.69 -1.98 -3.22
C TRP A 341 -16.28 -3.08 -4.08
N GLU A 342 -17.51 -3.50 -3.80
CA GLU A 342 -18.20 -4.57 -4.54
C GLU A 342 -18.64 -4.18 -5.96
N GLU A 343 -18.54 -2.90 -6.33
CA GLU A 343 -18.76 -2.47 -7.72
C GLU A 343 -17.46 -2.48 -8.50
N TRP A 344 -16.33 -2.21 -7.86
CA TRP A 344 -15.00 -2.33 -8.46
C TRP A 344 -14.52 -3.79 -8.50
N PHE A 345 -14.77 -4.54 -7.43
CA PHE A 345 -14.32 -5.92 -7.22
C PHE A 345 -15.52 -6.78 -6.80
N PRO A 346 -16.31 -7.28 -7.75
CA PRO A 346 -17.61 -7.87 -7.45
C PRO A 346 -17.58 -9.26 -6.82
N ASP A 347 -16.47 -9.98 -6.99
CA ASP A 347 -16.21 -11.26 -6.35
C ASP A 347 -14.69 -11.43 -6.19
N ARG A 348 -14.27 -12.52 -5.53
CA ARG A 348 -12.88 -12.92 -5.36
C ARG A 348 -12.16 -12.86 -6.69
N HIS A 349 -11.11 -12.03 -6.74
CA HIS A 349 -10.24 -11.87 -7.91
C HIS A 349 -10.92 -11.37 -9.20
N LEU A 350 -12.17 -10.88 -9.12
CA LEU A 350 -12.84 -10.22 -10.24
C LEU A 350 -12.60 -8.71 -10.23
N MET A 351 -12.47 -8.13 -11.42
CA MET A 351 -12.41 -6.69 -11.66
C MET A 351 -13.52 -6.28 -12.61
N SER A 352 -14.23 -5.20 -12.30
CA SER A 352 -15.23 -4.65 -13.20
C SER A 352 -14.66 -3.55 -14.10
N GLU A 353 -15.37 -3.21 -15.16
CA GLU A 353 -15.08 -2.02 -15.98
C GLU A 353 -15.08 -0.72 -15.13
N ALA A 354 -15.88 -0.67 -14.06
CA ALA A 354 -15.90 0.46 -13.15
C ALA A 354 -14.55 0.61 -12.41
N PHE A 355 -13.89 -0.49 -12.03
CA PHE A 355 -12.54 -0.42 -11.48
C PHE A 355 -11.51 0.03 -12.53
N LEU A 356 -11.57 -0.55 -13.73
CA LEU A 356 -10.64 -0.23 -14.83
C LEU A 356 -10.65 1.25 -15.24
N ASN A 357 -11.75 1.95 -14.96
CA ASN A 357 -11.89 3.39 -15.20
C ASN A 357 -11.86 4.25 -13.93
N LEU A 358 -11.66 3.65 -12.76
CA LEU A 358 -11.84 4.28 -11.43
C LEU A 358 -13.15 5.07 -11.33
N ARG A 359 -14.23 4.48 -11.87
CA ARG A 359 -15.55 5.09 -11.94
C ARG A 359 -16.09 5.34 -10.54
N ALA A 360 -16.50 6.58 -10.27
CA ALA A 360 -17.13 7.01 -9.03
C ALA A 360 -18.34 7.92 -9.31
N ASP A 361 -19.28 7.97 -8.38
CA ASP A 361 -20.46 8.84 -8.47
C ASP A 361 -20.16 10.21 -7.85
N PHE A 362 -20.49 11.27 -8.58
CA PHE A 362 -20.28 12.67 -8.19
C PHE A 362 -21.60 13.43 -8.13
N ALA A 363 -21.73 14.36 -7.19
CA ALA A 363 -22.95 15.12 -6.92
C ALA A 363 -23.13 16.34 -7.84
N ILE A 364 -22.97 16.16 -9.15
CA ILE A 364 -22.81 17.24 -10.15
C ILE A 364 -24.09 17.69 -10.84
N ASN A 365 -25.19 16.96 -10.66
CA ASN A 365 -26.46 17.34 -11.27
C ASN A 365 -27.22 18.28 -10.32
N ASP A 366 -27.86 19.31 -10.90
CA ASP A 366 -28.73 20.22 -10.15
C ASP A 366 -30.08 19.56 -9.74
N ALA A 367 -30.23 18.26 -10.01
CA ALA A 367 -31.38 17.46 -9.65
C ALA A 367 -31.40 17.07 -8.15
N ALA A 368 -32.53 16.51 -7.71
CA ALA A 368 -32.72 15.98 -6.36
C ALA A 368 -32.74 14.45 -6.36
N GLY A 369 -32.55 13.83 -5.19
CA GLY A 369 -32.63 12.37 -5.06
C GLY A 369 -31.45 11.65 -5.73
N ALA A 370 -31.74 10.52 -6.39
CA ALA A 370 -30.74 9.71 -7.08
C ALA A 370 -30.17 10.43 -8.31
N ASP A 371 -31.01 11.16 -9.05
CA ASP A 371 -30.64 11.92 -10.25
C ASP A 371 -29.61 13.03 -9.97
N LYS A 372 -29.38 13.38 -8.71
CA LYS A 372 -28.31 14.30 -8.30
C LYS A 372 -26.90 13.76 -8.62
N TRP A 373 -26.77 12.44 -8.66
CA TRP A 373 -25.49 11.75 -8.78
C TRP A 373 -25.27 11.30 -10.21
N ALA A 374 -24.06 11.51 -10.72
CA ALA A 374 -23.67 11.04 -12.04
C ALA A 374 -22.34 10.29 -11.95
N PRO A 375 -22.18 9.18 -12.70
CA PRO A 375 -20.91 8.50 -12.82
C PRO A 375 -19.90 9.38 -13.55
N ARG A 376 -18.63 9.30 -13.13
CA ARG A 376 -17.49 9.82 -13.89
C ARG A 376 -16.34 8.83 -13.85
N ASP A 377 -15.63 8.74 -14.98
CA ASP A 377 -14.48 7.88 -15.15
C ASP A 377 -13.21 8.68 -14.91
N LEU A 378 -12.56 8.44 -13.78
CA LEU A 378 -11.37 9.19 -13.38
C LEU A 378 -10.13 8.86 -14.22
N LEU A 379 -10.14 7.75 -14.96
CA LEU A 379 -9.14 7.42 -15.99
C LEU A 379 -9.64 7.67 -17.42
N GLY A 380 -10.90 8.10 -17.57
CA GLY A 380 -11.53 8.38 -18.87
C GLY A 380 -11.55 9.88 -19.18
N ASP A 381 -12.75 10.44 -19.32
CA ASP A 381 -13.00 11.82 -19.77
C ASP A 381 -12.75 12.90 -18.69
N TYR A 382 -12.31 12.49 -17.48
CA TYR A 382 -11.98 13.41 -16.41
C TYR A 382 -10.68 14.16 -16.71
N GLY A 383 -10.78 15.26 -17.47
CA GLY A 383 -9.63 16.05 -17.90
C GLY A 383 -9.00 16.87 -16.77
N PHE A 384 -7.67 16.77 -16.65
CA PHE A 384 -6.82 17.58 -15.79
C PHE A 384 -5.76 18.27 -16.65
N GLU A 385 -5.67 19.59 -16.52
CA GLU A 385 -4.61 20.39 -17.13
C GLU A 385 -3.91 21.13 -15.99
N PRO A 386 -2.62 20.85 -15.72
CA PRO A 386 -1.88 21.55 -14.69
C PRO A 386 -1.64 23.00 -15.12
N TRP A 387 -1.61 23.90 -14.13
CA TRP A 387 -1.21 25.27 -14.35
C TRP A 387 0.22 25.30 -14.90
N HIS A 388 0.52 26.20 -15.85
CA HIS A 388 1.78 26.22 -16.59
C HIS A 388 3.07 26.30 -15.74
N THR A 389 2.99 26.76 -14.48
CA THR A 389 4.14 26.77 -13.54
C THR A 389 4.07 25.66 -12.49
N PHE A 390 3.10 24.76 -12.56
CA PHE A 390 2.89 23.66 -11.63
C PHE A 390 3.32 22.35 -12.30
N ASP A 391 4.47 21.85 -11.89
CA ASP A 391 4.92 20.51 -12.29
C ASP A 391 4.14 19.44 -11.51
N ALA A 392 3.04 18.98 -12.10
CA ALA A 392 2.20 17.96 -11.50
C ALA A 392 2.83 16.56 -11.53
N THR A 393 3.77 16.30 -12.45
CA THR A 393 4.36 14.97 -12.68
C THR A 393 5.62 14.71 -11.88
N ALA A 394 6.21 15.74 -11.23
CA ALA A 394 7.36 15.59 -10.32
C ALA A 394 7.18 14.47 -9.27
N ILE A 395 5.95 14.24 -8.80
CA ILE A 395 5.60 13.15 -7.88
C ILE A 395 5.90 11.76 -8.45
N LEU A 396 5.76 11.57 -9.77
CA LEU A 396 6.00 10.30 -10.44
C LEU A 396 7.48 9.95 -10.39
N GLU A 397 8.35 10.90 -10.73
CA GLU A 397 9.81 10.71 -10.64
C GLU A 397 10.27 10.49 -9.20
N ASN A 398 9.76 11.29 -8.26
CA ASN A 398 10.13 11.17 -6.85
C ASN A 398 9.66 9.85 -6.22
N SER A 399 8.49 9.33 -6.63
CA SER A 399 7.95 8.08 -6.09
C SER A 399 8.84 6.86 -6.39
N LYS A 400 9.57 6.86 -7.51
CA LYS A 400 10.50 5.78 -7.90
C LYS A 400 11.63 5.59 -6.88
N LEU A 401 11.95 6.64 -6.12
CA LEU A 401 12.99 6.61 -5.09
C LEU A 401 12.51 5.97 -3.77
N LEU A 402 11.20 5.80 -3.60
CA LEU A 402 10.59 5.38 -2.35
C LEU A 402 10.53 3.86 -2.25
N ALA A 403 11.02 3.32 -1.15
CA ALA A 403 11.04 1.89 -0.89
C ALA A 403 9.61 1.29 -0.76
N ALA A 404 8.62 2.13 -0.46
CA ALA A 404 7.21 1.77 -0.32
C ALA A 404 6.45 1.68 -1.66
N THR A 405 6.99 2.22 -2.74
CA THR A 405 6.40 2.13 -4.08
C THR A 405 6.59 0.72 -4.63
N PRO A 406 5.56 0.10 -5.26
CA PRO A 406 5.67 -1.25 -5.79
C PRO A 406 6.91 -1.43 -6.65
N HIS A 407 7.63 -2.53 -6.44
CA HIS A 407 8.98 -2.66 -6.97
C HIS A 407 9.10 -2.53 -8.49
N TRP A 408 8.06 -2.96 -9.23
CA TRP A 408 7.97 -2.83 -10.68
C TRP A 408 7.66 -1.42 -11.19
N MET A 409 7.23 -0.50 -10.31
CA MET A 409 6.98 0.90 -10.66
C MET A 409 8.22 1.78 -10.43
N ARG A 410 9.29 1.24 -9.81
CA ARG A 410 10.54 1.97 -9.50
C ARG A 410 11.58 1.94 -10.63
N ASN A 411 11.11 1.79 -11.88
CA ASN A 411 11.99 1.62 -13.04
C ASN A 411 12.92 2.83 -13.28
N GLY A 412 14.06 2.58 -13.91
CA GLY A 412 15.11 3.56 -14.16
C GLY A 412 16.36 3.34 -13.29
N ASP A 413 17.49 3.91 -13.70
CA ASP A 413 18.73 3.85 -12.92
C ASP A 413 18.77 4.98 -11.89
N HIS A 414 18.39 4.64 -10.67
CA HIS A 414 18.46 5.53 -9.51
C HIS A 414 19.63 5.21 -8.60
N THR A 415 20.60 4.41 -9.07
CA THR A 415 21.73 3.91 -8.27
C THR A 415 22.53 5.06 -7.67
N HIS A 416 22.70 6.15 -8.41
CA HIS A 416 23.40 7.35 -7.95
C HIS A 416 22.74 8.04 -6.74
N LEU A 417 21.43 7.84 -6.52
CA LEU A 417 20.70 8.34 -5.36
C LEU A 417 20.52 7.24 -4.31
N ILE A 418 19.89 6.12 -4.65
CA ILE A 418 19.43 5.10 -3.69
C ILE A 418 20.20 3.77 -3.76
N GLY A 419 21.24 3.68 -4.58
CA GLY A 419 22.15 2.52 -4.61
C GLY A 419 22.90 2.34 -3.29
N SER A 420 23.57 1.20 -3.09
CA SER A 420 24.42 1.03 -1.91
C SER A 420 25.51 2.11 -1.88
N PRO A 421 26.09 2.43 -0.71
CA PRO A 421 27.20 3.37 -0.65
C PRO A 421 28.35 3.06 -1.63
N MET A 422 28.56 1.77 -1.93
CA MET A 422 29.56 1.33 -2.90
C MET A 422 29.10 1.56 -4.34
N ASP A 423 27.83 1.24 -4.65
CA ASP A 423 27.27 1.48 -5.99
C ASP A 423 27.30 2.97 -6.33
N ARG A 424 26.94 3.83 -5.37
CA ARG A 424 27.02 5.31 -5.52
C ARG A 424 28.44 5.81 -5.70
N ALA A 425 29.41 5.17 -5.06
CA ALA A 425 30.81 5.52 -5.19
C ALA A 425 31.44 4.95 -6.48
N GLY A 426 30.72 4.14 -7.25
CA GLY A 426 31.27 3.41 -8.41
C GLY A 426 32.38 2.44 -8.02
N VAL A 427 32.39 1.95 -6.77
CA VAL A 427 33.43 1.08 -6.25
C VAL A 427 32.96 -0.37 -6.34
N GLU A 428 33.67 -1.19 -7.11
CA GLU A 428 33.43 -2.63 -7.15
C GLU A 428 33.70 -3.26 -5.78
N VAL A 429 32.77 -4.12 -5.34
CA VAL A 429 32.93 -4.85 -4.07
C VAL A 429 34.05 -5.88 -4.23
N PRO A 430 35.10 -5.84 -3.38
CA PRO A 430 36.06 -6.93 -3.34
C PRO A 430 35.30 -8.19 -2.92
N HIS A 431 35.12 -9.14 -3.83
CA HIS A 431 34.50 -10.41 -3.49
C HIS A 431 35.41 -11.14 -2.50
N PRO A 432 35.01 -11.31 -1.22
CA PRO A 432 35.84 -12.02 -0.28
C PRO A 432 36.04 -13.45 -0.80
N ALA A 433 37.25 -13.97 -0.64
CA ALA A 433 37.53 -15.36 -0.96
C ALA A 433 36.47 -16.23 -0.25
N PRO A 434 35.86 -17.21 -0.95
CA PRO A 434 34.82 -18.05 -0.37
C PRO A 434 35.30 -18.63 0.97
N ALA A 435 34.43 -18.70 1.98
CA ALA A 435 34.81 -19.19 3.31
C ALA A 435 35.42 -20.61 3.32
N LYS A 436 35.22 -21.36 2.24
CA LYS A 436 35.89 -22.63 1.95
C LYS A 436 36.50 -22.58 0.54
N PRO A 437 37.68 -21.96 0.36
CA PRO A 437 38.30 -21.79 -0.95
C PRO A 437 38.58 -23.13 -1.64
N HIS A 438 38.92 -24.15 -0.85
CA HIS A 438 39.16 -25.51 -1.34
C HIS A 438 37.93 -26.20 -1.94
N LEU A 439 36.71 -25.73 -1.64
CA LEU A 439 35.47 -26.22 -2.25
C LEU A 439 35.05 -25.40 -3.48
N THR A 440 35.65 -24.23 -3.68
CA THR A 440 35.34 -23.32 -4.77
C THR A 440 36.45 -23.39 -5.79
N LYS A 441 36.21 -24.11 -6.90
CA LYS A 441 37.19 -24.30 -7.99
C LYS A 441 37.42 -23.03 -8.84
N GLY A 442 37.57 -21.86 -8.22
CA GLY A 442 37.86 -20.60 -8.91
C GLY A 442 36.85 -20.21 -9.99
N ARG A 443 35.58 -20.59 -9.84
CA ARG A 443 34.56 -20.38 -10.88
C ARG A 443 33.73 -19.12 -10.59
N PRO A 444 33.40 -18.33 -11.61
CA PRO A 444 32.44 -17.24 -11.47
C PRO A 444 31.08 -17.79 -11.04
N LEU A 445 30.35 -16.99 -10.26
CA LEU A 445 29.01 -17.31 -9.78
C LEU A 445 28.10 -17.57 -11.00
N GLY A 446 27.53 -18.78 -11.12
CA GLY A 446 26.65 -19.16 -12.25
C GLY A 446 27.26 -20.13 -13.29
N ALA A 447 28.56 -20.45 -13.22
CA ALA A 447 29.15 -21.45 -14.11
C ALA A 447 28.74 -22.89 -13.73
N ALA A 448 28.36 -23.70 -14.73
CA ALA A 448 27.89 -25.08 -14.56
C ALA A 448 28.92 -26.03 -13.93
N VAL A 449 28.43 -27.15 -13.34
CA VAL A 449 29.25 -28.15 -12.63
C VAL A 449 29.09 -29.54 -13.25
N GLY A 450 30.19 -30.14 -13.74
CA GLY A 450 30.30 -31.54 -14.16
C GLY A 450 30.68 -31.74 -15.63
N ASN A 451 30.94 -32.98 -16.05
CA ASN A 451 31.19 -33.37 -17.46
C ASN A 451 29.95 -33.22 -18.37
N GLY A 452 28.88 -32.57 -17.89
CA GLY A 452 27.58 -32.47 -18.55
C GLY A 452 27.42 -31.29 -19.50
N GLY A 453 28.43 -30.43 -19.65
CA GLY A 453 28.30 -29.15 -20.38
C GLY A 453 27.46 -28.12 -19.61
N ASP A 454 27.08 -27.03 -20.29
CA ASP A 454 26.25 -25.96 -19.71
C ASP A 454 24.95 -26.50 -19.10
N ALA A 455 24.45 -25.81 -18.07
CA ALA A 455 23.19 -26.16 -17.42
C ALA A 455 22.03 -26.05 -18.43
N LYS A 456 21.65 -27.18 -19.03
CA LYS A 456 20.51 -27.26 -19.94
C LYS A 456 19.21 -27.20 -19.14
N LEU A 457 18.16 -26.58 -19.70
CA LEU A 457 16.81 -26.55 -19.13
C LEU A 457 16.30 -27.98 -18.77
N PRO A 458 15.40 -28.14 -17.78
CA PRO A 458 14.71 -29.41 -17.52
C PRO A 458 14.14 -30.01 -18.82
N LEU A 459 14.16 -31.34 -18.97
CA LEU A 459 13.83 -32.01 -20.26
C LEU A 459 12.46 -31.59 -20.83
N ARG A 460 11.47 -31.37 -19.94
CA ARG A 460 10.13 -30.89 -20.27
C ARG A 460 10.06 -29.46 -20.82
N LEU A 461 11.16 -28.71 -20.77
CA LEU A 461 11.30 -27.32 -21.19
C LEU A 461 12.30 -27.15 -22.34
N ARG A 462 12.74 -28.24 -22.99
CA ARG A 462 13.57 -28.18 -24.20
C ARG A 462 12.68 -28.33 -25.43
N VAL A 463 12.88 -27.49 -26.44
CA VAL A 463 11.98 -27.38 -27.62
C VAL A 463 12.49 -28.17 -28.84
N ASP A 464 13.69 -28.75 -28.77
CA ASP A 464 14.30 -29.45 -29.91
C ASP A 464 14.41 -30.96 -29.68
N TRP A 465 14.04 -31.70 -30.73
CA TRP A 465 13.98 -33.15 -30.86
C TRP A 465 15.33 -33.85 -30.68
#